data_AF-A0A849Z4I7-F1
#
_entry.id   AF-A0A849Z4I7-F1
#
_cell.length_a   1.000
_cell.length_b   1.000
_cell.length_c   1.000
_cell.angle_alpha   90.00
_cell.angle_beta   90.00
_cell.angle_gamma   90.00
#
_symmetry.space_group_name_H-M   'P 1'
#
loop_
_entity.id
_entity.type
_entity.pdbx_description
1 polymer ?
#
loop_
_entity_poly.entity_id
_entity_poly.type
_entity_poly.pdbx_seq_one_letter_code
_entity_poly.pdbx_strand_id
1 'polypeptide(L)'
;MKLGFALAALTLGAMTLSTSLGAEEDYAKQVAVTAKRDAGKLSLTLKPSKDGLYVNKDYPIKCTLKIADGGKLEKTELAKADAKYEDAAKEGKAKSVSFSVGADKAVDAECKLVVCTDATCSAPFKVTAKSN
;
A
#
# COMPACT_ATOMS: atom_id res chain seq x y z
N MET A 1 -45.25 56.78 18.85
CA MET A 1 -44.81 56.39 17.49
C MET A 1 -43.59 55.49 17.68
N LYS A 2 -43.65 54.19 17.31
CA LYS A 2 -43.16 53.62 16.01
C LYS A 2 -41.70 54.04 15.76
N LEU A 3 -40.68 53.22 15.51
CA LEU A 3 -40.43 51.81 15.17
C LEU A 3 -38.97 51.55 15.64
N GLY A 4 -38.56 50.40 16.16
CA GLY A 4 -38.46 49.12 15.47
C GLY A 4 -37.08 49.00 14.78
N PHE A 5 -36.26 48.03 15.17
CA PHE A 5 -35.45 47.19 14.28
C PHE A 5 -34.72 46.13 15.15
N ALA A 6 -35.29 44.93 15.15
CA ALA A 6 -34.64 43.72 15.63
C ALA A 6 -33.65 43.24 14.56
N LEU A 7 -32.40 42.99 14.95
CA LEU A 7 -31.45 42.23 14.14
C LEU A 7 -31.11 40.94 14.87
N ALA A 8 -31.58 39.84 14.29
CA ALA A 8 -31.43 38.48 14.77
C ALA A 8 -29.94 38.08 14.80
N ALA A 9 -29.44 37.71 15.99
CA ALA A 9 -28.16 37.06 16.14
C ALA A 9 -28.29 35.62 15.64
N LEU A 10 -27.68 35.36 14.48
CA LEU A 10 -27.51 34.04 13.88
C LEU A 10 -26.91 33.06 14.89
N THR A 11 -27.67 32.03 15.22
CA THR A 11 -27.19 30.83 15.90
C THR A 11 -26.17 30.14 15.01
N LEU A 12 -24.88 30.31 15.31
CA LEU A 12 -23.79 29.48 14.80
C LEU A 12 -23.99 28.05 15.31
N GLY A 13 -24.75 27.26 14.55
CA GLY A 13 -24.76 25.82 14.68
C GLY A 13 -23.38 25.29 14.28
N ALA A 14 -22.55 25.00 15.27
CA ALA A 14 -21.34 24.22 15.10
C ALA A 14 -21.75 22.80 14.66
N MET A 15 -21.85 22.58 13.35
CA MET A 15 -21.80 21.25 12.79
C MET A 15 -20.40 20.70 13.06
N THR A 16 -20.26 19.99 14.17
CA THR A 16 -19.16 19.05 14.35
C THR A 16 -19.31 17.99 13.27
N LEU A 17 -18.65 18.21 12.13
CA LEU A 17 -18.29 17.15 11.19
C LEU A 17 -17.49 16.13 11.98
N SER A 18 -18.19 15.10 12.45
CA SER A 18 -17.57 13.85 12.85
C SER A 18 -16.97 13.25 11.58
N THR A 19 -15.78 13.74 11.20
CA THR A 19 -14.87 12.97 10.37
C THR A 19 -14.57 11.74 11.19
N SER A 20 -15.26 10.65 10.89
CA SER A 20 -14.81 9.32 11.27
C SER A 20 -13.47 9.11 10.58
N LEU A 21 -12.40 9.60 11.22
CA LEU A 21 -11.12 8.94 11.19
C LEU A 21 -11.40 7.56 11.78
N GLY A 22 -11.88 6.65 10.93
CA GLY A 22 -11.75 5.24 11.21
C GLY A 22 -10.29 5.05 11.56
N ALA A 23 -10.06 4.54 12.77
CA ALA A 23 -8.74 4.15 13.25
C ALA A 23 -7.98 3.59 12.06
N GLU A 24 -6.90 4.26 11.69
CA GLU A 24 -5.97 3.85 10.67
C GLU A 24 -5.59 2.39 10.94
N GLU A 25 -6.31 1.45 10.33
CA GLU A 25 -5.86 0.08 10.30
C GLU A 25 -4.50 0.16 9.63
N ASP A 26 -3.45 -0.17 10.40
CA ASP A 26 -2.08 -0.21 9.93
C ASP A 26 -1.98 -1.41 8.98
N TYR A 27 -2.52 -1.27 7.78
CA TYR A 27 -2.53 -2.29 6.75
C TYR A 27 -1.10 -2.66 6.33
N ALA A 28 -0.13 -1.76 6.57
CA ALA A 28 1.29 -2.03 6.40
C ALA A 28 1.77 -3.17 7.32
N LYS A 29 1.35 -3.21 8.59
CA LYS A 29 1.59 -4.35 9.50
C LYS A 29 0.82 -5.61 9.13
N GLN A 30 -0.26 -5.47 8.37
CA GLN A 30 -1.08 -6.60 7.90
C GLN A 30 -0.59 -7.16 6.55
N VAL A 31 0.53 -6.68 6.00
CA VAL A 31 1.18 -7.24 4.81
C VAL A 31 2.54 -7.81 5.18
N ALA A 32 2.67 -9.13 5.07
CA ALA A 32 3.95 -9.80 5.14
C ALA A 32 4.75 -9.49 3.87
N VAL A 33 5.90 -8.84 4.04
CA VAL A 33 6.86 -8.59 2.96
C VAL A 33 8.07 -9.49 3.16
N THR A 34 8.30 -10.39 2.20
CA THR A 34 9.43 -11.31 2.21
C THR A 34 10.38 -10.91 1.09
N ALA A 35 11.60 -10.49 1.45
CA ALA A 35 12.67 -10.21 0.51
C ALA A 35 13.76 -11.28 0.67
N LYS A 36 13.87 -12.20 -0.30
CA LYS A 36 14.87 -13.28 -0.27
C LYS A 36 15.76 -13.17 -1.49
N ARG A 37 17.08 -13.10 -1.26
CA ARG A 37 18.08 -13.19 -2.32
C ARG A 37 18.61 -14.61 -2.41
N ASP A 38 18.64 -15.18 -3.61
CA ASP A 38 19.13 -16.52 -3.88
C ASP A 38 19.75 -16.56 -5.28
N ALA A 39 20.94 -17.17 -5.41
CA ALA A 39 21.66 -17.31 -6.68
C ALA A 39 21.72 -16.04 -7.56
N GLY A 40 21.93 -14.86 -6.95
CA GLY A 40 21.99 -13.57 -7.65
C GLY A 40 20.64 -13.00 -8.09
N LYS A 41 19.52 -13.53 -7.59
CA LYS A 41 18.16 -13.02 -7.81
C LYS A 41 17.50 -12.64 -6.49
N LEU A 42 16.91 -11.46 -6.44
CA LEU A 42 16.00 -11.02 -5.40
C LEU A 42 14.57 -11.46 -5.75
N SER A 43 13.95 -12.21 -4.85
CA SER A 43 12.52 -12.51 -4.85
C SER A 43 11.85 -11.69 -3.75
N LEU A 44 10.90 -10.85 -4.14
CA LEU A 44 10.13 -10.00 -3.23
C LEU A 44 8.66 -10.41 -3.28
N THR A 45 8.13 -10.93 -2.19
CA THR A 45 6.73 -11.36 -2.10
C THR A 45 6.00 -10.51 -1.07
N LEU A 46 4.88 -9.91 -1.48
CA LEU A 46 3.97 -9.18 -0.62
C LEU A 46 2.68 -9.98 -0.52
N LYS A 47 2.35 -10.39 0.70
CA LYS A 47 1.16 -11.19 0.99
C LYS A 47 0.43 -10.58 2.19
N PRO A 48 -0.86 -10.24 2.07
CA PRO A 48 -1.67 -9.89 3.22
C PRO A 48 -1.67 -11.05 4.22
N SER A 49 -1.35 -10.75 5.47
CA SER A 49 -1.25 -11.72 6.58
C SER A 49 -2.63 -12.11 7.13
N LYS A 50 -3.67 -11.33 6.82
CA LYS A 50 -5.04 -11.52 7.29
C LYS A 50 -5.93 -12.05 6.18
N ASP A 51 -6.69 -13.09 6.47
CA ASP A 51 -7.74 -13.60 5.58
C ASP A 51 -8.81 -12.52 5.32
N GLY A 52 -9.27 -12.47 4.08
CA GLY A 52 -10.20 -11.42 3.61
C GLY A 52 -9.53 -10.12 3.18
N LEU A 53 -8.20 -10.01 3.25
CA LEU A 53 -7.43 -8.96 2.57
C LEU A 53 -6.80 -9.48 1.28
N TYR A 54 -6.85 -8.63 0.26
CA TYR A 54 -6.34 -8.90 -1.07
C TYR A 54 -5.48 -7.74 -1.54
N VAL A 55 -4.46 -8.03 -2.35
CA VAL A 55 -3.70 -7.00 -3.05
C VAL A 55 -4.54 -6.46 -4.20
N ASN A 56 -4.64 -5.14 -4.32
CA ASN A 56 -5.33 -4.49 -5.42
C ASN A 56 -4.51 -4.63 -6.72
N LYS A 57 -5.06 -5.31 -7.72
CA LYS A 57 -4.41 -5.48 -9.04
C LYS A 57 -4.55 -4.24 -9.90
N ASP A 58 -5.58 -3.43 -9.72
CA ASP A 58 -5.84 -2.23 -10.52
C ASP A 58 -4.96 -1.05 -10.10
N TYR A 59 -4.54 -1.03 -8.84
CA TYR A 59 -3.61 -0.01 -8.36
C TYR A 59 -2.21 -0.17 -8.99
N PRO A 60 -1.54 0.92 -9.41
CA PRO A 60 -0.19 0.86 -9.96
C PRO A 60 0.84 0.60 -8.84
N ILE A 61 1.00 -0.68 -8.49
CA ILE A 61 2.03 -1.11 -7.52
C ILE A 61 3.41 -0.73 -8.06
N LYS A 62 4.21 -0.12 -7.19
CA LYS A 62 5.56 0.34 -7.51
C LYS A 62 6.51 0.03 -6.36
N CYS A 63 7.55 -0.75 -6.62
CA CYS A 63 8.59 -1.07 -5.66
C CYS A 63 9.92 -0.47 -6.09
N THR A 64 10.46 0.41 -5.27
CA THR A 64 11.78 1.00 -5.44
C THR A 64 12.80 0.13 -4.72
N LEU A 65 13.88 -0.21 -5.40
CA LEU A 65 14.93 -1.07 -4.89
C LEU A 65 16.23 -0.27 -4.78
N LYS A 66 16.88 -0.36 -3.62
CA LYS A 66 18.20 0.21 -3.35
C LYS A 66 19.15 -0.91 -3.01
N ILE A 67 20.13 -1.15 -3.86
CA ILE A 67 21.17 -2.15 -3.60
C ILE A 67 22.24 -1.59 -2.67
N ALA A 68 22.81 -2.45 -1.83
CA ALA A 68 23.96 -2.12 -1.00
C ALA A 68 25.16 -1.71 -1.87
N ASP A 69 26.06 -0.92 -1.28
CA ASP A 69 27.16 -0.28 -2.00
C ASP A 69 28.03 -1.27 -2.78
N GLY A 70 28.39 -0.91 -4.01
CA GLY A 70 29.16 -1.74 -4.94
C GLY A 70 28.46 -3.01 -5.43
N GLY A 71 27.13 -3.09 -5.34
CA GLY A 71 26.34 -4.16 -5.96
C GLY A 71 25.69 -3.72 -7.27
N LYS A 72 25.33 -4.67 -8.13
CA LYS A 72 24.58 -4.44 -9.38
C LYS A 72 23.15 -4.94 -9.25
N LEU A 73 22.24 -4.12 -9.73
CA LEU A 73 20.81 -4.40 -9.74
C LEU A 73 20.32 -4.33 -11.17
N GLU A 74 19.60 -5.35 -11.63
CA GLU A 74 19.07 -5.35 -13.00
C GLU A 74 18.01 -4.27 -13.20
N LYS A 75 17.21 -4.01 -12.16
CA LYS A 75 16.14 -3.02 -12.19
C LYS A 75 15.99 -2.35 -10.83
N THR A 76 16.11 -1.02 -10.80
CA THR A 76 15.94 -0.21 -9.58
C THR A 76 14.47 0.04 -9.24
N GLU A 77 13.57 -0.21 -10.17
CA GLU A 77 12.13 0.00 -10.00
C GLU A 77 11.35 -1.15 -10.62
N LEU A 78 10.48 -1.76 -9.82
CA LEU A 78 9.55 -2.79 -10.24
C LEU A 78 8.14 -2.21 -10.27
N ALA A 79 7.43 -2.44 -11.37
CA ALA A 79 6.06 -1.98 -11.54
C ALA A 79 5.10 -3.17 -11.65
N LYS A 80 3.80 -2.89 -11.71
CA LYS A 80 2.74 -3.88 -12.01
C LYS A 80 3.06 -4.79 -13.21
N ALA A 81 3.83 -4.33 -14.21
CA ALA A 81 4.23 -5.14 -15.36
C ALA A 81 5.23 -6.26 -15.00
N ASP A 82 6.03 -6.09 -13.95
CA ASP A 82 6.99 -7.09 -13.45
C ASP A 82 6.38 -7.97 -12.35
N ALA A 83 5.16 -7.65 -11.93
CA ALA A 83 4.45 -8.28 -10.83
C ALA A 83 3.81 -9.61 -11.27
N LYS A 84 4.07 -10.67 -10.51
CA LYS A 84 3.32 -11.92 -10.60
C LYS A 84 2.25 -11.92 -9.52
N TYR A 85 0.98 -11.95 -9.91
CA TYR A 85 -0.15 -11.98 -9.00
C TYR A 85 -0.65 -13.40 -8.80
N GLU A 86 -0.84 -13.80 -7.55
CA GLU A 86 -1.57 -15.02 -7.22
C GLU A 86 -3.08 -14.74 -7.28
N ASP A 87 -3.80 -15.53 -8.07
CA ASP A 87 -5.22 -15.30 -8.31
C ASP A 87 -6.05 -15.52 -7.03
N ALA A 88 -6.98 -14.58 -6.79
CA ALA A 88 -7.89 -14.63 -5.65
C ALA A 88 -9.30 -15.14 -6.01
N ALA A 89 -9.53 -15.57 -7.25
CA ALA A 89 -10.85 -15.83 -7.83
C ALA A 89 -11.80 -14.62 -7.68
N LYS A 90 -11.25 -13.41 -7.62
CA LYS A 90 -11.96 -12.14 -7.49
C LYS A 90 -11.37 -11.13 -8.47
N GLU A 91 -12.24 -10.50 -9.26
CA GLU A 91 -11.82 -9.51 -10.24
C GLU A 91 -11.10 -8.33 -9.56
N GLY A 92 -9.98 -7.89 -10.14
CA GLY A 92 -9.16 -6.80 -9.58
C GLY A 92 -8.41 -7.12 -8.29
N LYS A 93 -8.48 -8.36 -7.77
CA LYS A 93 -7.92 -8.75 -6.46
C LYS A 93 -6.96 -9.93 -6.58
N ALA A 94 -5.86 -9.88 -5.83
CA ALA A 94 -4.86 -10.95 -5.77
C ALA A 94 -4.59 -11.39 -4.34
N LYS A 95 -4.29 -12.67 -4.12
CA LYS A 95 -3.91 -13.19 -2.80
C LYS A 95 -2.51 -12.74 -2.38
N SER A 96 -1.62 -12.60 -3.36
CA SER A 96 -0.27 -12.11 -3.16
C SER A 96 0.28 -11.53 -4.45
N VAL A 97 1.34 -10.74 -4.32
CA VAL A 97 2.12 -10.24 -5.44
C VAL A 97 3.59 -10.54 -5.21
N SER A 98 4.25 -11.08 -6.23
CA SER A 98 5.68 -11.42 -6.19
C SER A 98 6.43 -10.74 -7.33
N PHE A 99 7.63 -10.28 -7.04
CA PHE A 99 8.56 -9.71 -8.00
C PHE A 99 9.86 -10.48 -7.99
N SER A 100 10.53 -10.50 -9.14
CA SER A 100 11.85 -11.11 -9.28
C SER A 100 12.76 -10.22 -10.11
N VAL A 101 13.96 -9.96 -9.61
CA VAL A 101 14.97 -9.15 -10.29
C VAL A 101 16.36 -9.64 -9.91
N GLY A 102 17.34 -9.55 -10.82
CA GLY A 102 18.72 -9.84 -10.49
C GLY A 102 19.31 -8.81 -9.53
N ALA A 103 19.94 -9.32 -8.48
CA ALA A 103 20.64 -8.56 -7.45
C ALA A 103 21.79 -9.41 -6.90
N ASP A 104 23.03 -8.91 -7.02
CA ASP A 104 24.19 -9.63 -6.47
C ASP A 104 24.46 -9.34 -4.99
N LYS A 105 23.99 -8.22 -4.45
CA LYS A 105 24.09 -7.84 -3.03
C LYS A 105 22.72 -7.66 -2.37
N ALA A 106 22.74 -7.41 -1.06
CA ALA A 106 21.55 -7.09 -0.29
C ALA A 106 20.83 -5.86 -0.86
N VAL A 107 19.50 -5.90 -0.86
CA VAL A 107 18.64 -4.85 -1.42
C VAL A 107 17.63 -4.40 -0.38
N ASP A 108 17.53 -3.10 -0.18
CA ASP A 108 16.45 -2.44 0.53
C ASP A 108 15.33 -2.12 -0.46
N ALA A 109 14.18 -2.77 -0.28
CA ALA A 109 12.99 -2.62 -1.10
C ALA A 109 11.95 -1.74 -0.39
N GLU A 110 11.40 -0.76 -1.10
CA GLU A 110 10.25 0.06 -0.67
C GLU A 110 9.12 -0.10 -1.69
N CYS A 111 8.04 -0.79 -1.31
CA CYS A 111 6.87 -1.01 -2.15
C CYS A 111 5.69 -0.13 -1.74
N LYS A 112 5.10 0.56 -2.71
CA LYS A 112 3.83 1.26 -2.58
C LYS A 112 2.72 0.41 -3.18
N LEU A 113 1.71 0.10 -2.38
CA LEU A 113 0.57 -0.73 -2.78
C LEU A 113 -0.72 -0.30 -2.08
N VAL A 114 -1.81 -0.92 -2.51
CA VAL A 114 -3.14 -0.84 -1.88
C VAL A 114 -3.60 -2.26 -1.61
N VAL A 115 -4.19 -2.48 -0.44
CA VAL A 115 -4.93 -3.72 -0.14
C VAL A 115 -6.41 -3.43 -0.08
N CYS A 116 -7.21 -4.41 -0.44
CA CYS A 116 -8.66 -4.32 -0.42
C CYS A 116 -9.25 -5.50 0.33
N THR A 117 -10.31 -5.23 1.08
CA THR A 117 -11.26 -6.23 1.54
C THR A 117 -12.25 -6.55 0.42
N ASP A 118 -13.29 -7.31 0.73
CA ASP A 118 -14.41 -7.51 -0.20
C ASP A 118 -15.15 -6.21 -0.54
N ALA A 119 -15.31 -5.32 0.44
CA ALA A 119 -16.16 -4.13 0.31
C ALA A 119 -15.38 -2.82 0.08
N THR A 120 -14.14 -2.72 0.57
CA THR A 120 -13.39 -1.46 0.62
C THR A 120 -11.90 -1.65 0.34
N CYS A 121 -11.24 -0.61 -0.14
CA CYS A 121 -9.80 -0.57 -0.31
C CYS A 121 -9.16 0.41 0.68
N SER A 122 -7.96 0.09 1.13
CA SER A 122 -7.14 0.97 1.95
C SER A 122 -6.67 2.19 1.14
N ALA A 123 -6.27 3.24 1.84
CA ALA A 123 -5.40 4.25 1.23
C ALA A 123 -4.07 3.59 0.77
N PRO A 124 -3.38 4.16 -0.22
CA PRO A 124 -2.08 3.66 -0.64
C PRO A 124 -1.04 3.85 0.47
N PHE A 125 -0.35 2.78 0.81
CA PHE A 125 0.68 2.76 1.86
C PHE A 125 1.99 2.20 1.33
N LYS A 126 3.05 2.41 2.09
CA LYS A 126 4.39 1.93 1.79
C LYS A 126 4.76 0.81 2.75
N VAL A 127 5.46 -0.18 2.23
CA VAL A 127 6.10 -1.24 3.03
C VAL A 127 7.55 -1.35 2.62
N THR A 128 8.42 -1.53 3.61
CA THR A 128 9.86 -1.69 3.39
C THR A 128 10.30 -3.08 3.81
N ALA A 129 11.25 -3.66 3.06
CA ALA A 129 11.88 -4.92 3.41
C ALA A 129 13.34 -4.91 2.96
N LYS A 130 14.20 -5.54 3.74
CA LYS A 130 15.61 -5.72 3.41
C LYS A 130 15.85 -7.18 3.09
N SER A 131 16.51 -7.46 1.97
CA SER A 131 16.90 -8.83 1.62
C SER A 131 18.03 -9.34 2.51
N ASN A 132 18.11 -10.67 2.64
CA ASN A 132 19.26 -11.36 3.22
C ASN A 132 20.51 -11.24 2.33
#